data_AF-A0A9Q0N7R0-F1
#
_entry.id   AF-A0A9Q0N7R0-F1
#
_cell.length_a   1.000
_cell.length_b   1.000
_cell.length_c   1.000
_cell.angle_alpha   90.00
_cell.angle_beta   90.00
_cell.angle_gamma   90.00
#
_symmetry.space_group_name_H-M   'P 1'
#
loop_
_entity.id
_entity.type
_entity.pdbx_description
1 polymer ?
#
loop_
_entity_poly.entity_id
_entity_poly.type
_entity_poly.pdbx_seq_one_letter_code
_entity_poly.pdbx_strand_id
1 'polypeptide(L)'
;MVKNNFIWDLADKIEHEFSVTEISSRIKELLENNFGYIKIKGEISGLKVASSGHGYFNLKENTAILACTCWRPILAKIKFTPIDGMEVVARGKLSGYAGNSRYQLSVESLEQAGLGAFMQILRERQEKLEREGAVVKDIIHRISDRCPTHILIWPVAVQGDNAAGDIAKAIEGFNELNQELRPDVIIVARGGGSIEDLWAFNEEIVVRSVFNSAIPIISAVGHEVDHTLIDLIADKRAPTPTAAAEFAVPVIANIIHTISYYYDALLSRINQVVKQYEQALSYNTDIVKSLSTCIDYNQQLLDEVKNYAHQLELNNSLLASLDYKTVLKRGFALVTSQQGNFITSTSEAIIQPEFHIKFFDADEVIKGLPTIVADEFDYQQQGQSENLNIQQARVLEISLKTPIGSDKFAMKLKFYDKLANYLNSKKSCGTKVIIGGDFNIAPFDIDVYSTKDLQNTTCFTNVEKCQLRQILNSGFEDLYRLYKPDEQEFSWWDYRAGNFEQNKGMRIDMILASSNAVDYFKSCEMEHSWRSKPKPSDHVPIVAKFCSKESIKQFSFYK
;
A
#
# COMPACT_ATOMS: atom_id res chain seq x y z
N MET A 1 -0.92 -27.15 5.62
CA MET A 1 0.26 -26.54 4.95
C MET A 1 -0.16 -25.80 3.68
N VAL A 2 -0.82 -24.63 3.81
CA VAL A 2 -1.09 -23.74 2.65
C VAL A 2 -0.48 -22.38 2.99
N LYS A 3 0.83 -22.26 2.77
CA LYS A 3 1.52 -20.97 2.74
C LYS A 3 2.46 -20.98 1.55
N ASN A 4 2.41 -19.89 0.79
CA ASN A 4 3.42 -19.40 -0.16
C ASN A 4 3.29 -19.64 -1.66
N ASN A 5 2.19 -20.15 -2.23
CA ASN A 5 2.14 -20.25 -3.71
C ASN A 5 1.87 -18.92 -4.44
N PHE A 6 1.36 -17.88 -3.76
CA PHE A 6 1.00 -16.62 -4.44
C PHE A 6 2.19 -15.71 -4.77
N ILE A 7 3.33 -15.88 -4.09
CA ILE A 7 4.54 -15.06 -4.31
C ILE A 7 5.38 -15.64 -5.46
N TRP A 8 5.33 -16.95 -5.71
CA TRP A 8 6.10 -17.58 -6.78
C TRP A 8 5.48 -17.37 -8.17
N ASP A 9 4.14 -17.36 -8.28
CA ASP A 9 3.43 -17.12 -9.56
C ASP A 9 3.70 -15.72 -10.17
N LEU A 10 4.08 -14.73 -9.36
CA LEU A 10 4.47 -13.40 -9.84
C LEU A 10 5.96 -13.29 -10.19
N ALA A 11 6.79 -14.13 -9.57
CA ALA A 11 8.25 -14.17 -9.77
C ALA A 11 8.64 -14.90 -11.07
N ASP A 12 7.82 -15.85 -11.53
CA ASP A 12 8.05 -16.59 -12.79
C ASP A 12 7.97 -15.72 -14.06
N LYS A 13 7.57 -14.45 -13.96
CA LYS A 13 7.52 -13.49 -15.08
C LYS A 13 8.72 -12.55 -15.17
N ILE A 14 9.71 -12.69 -14.28
CA ILE A 14 10.93 -11.87 -14.28
C ILE A 14 12.13 -12.83 -14.26
N GLU A 15 12.80 -13.02 -15.40
CA GLU A 15 14.06 -13.75 -15.45
C GLU A 15 15.09 -13.03 -14.57
N HIS A 16 15.33 -13.58 -13.38
CA HIS A 16 16.29 -13.03 -12.43
C HIS A 16 17.66 -13.68 -12.63
N GLU A 17 18.68 -12.88 -12.97
CA GLU A 17 20.06 -13.33 -13.05
C GLU A 17 20.63 -13.57 -11.65
N PHE A 18 20.67 -14.84 -11.22
CA PHE A 18 21.31 -15.23 -9.97
C PHE A 18 22.83 -15.36 -10.14
N SER A 19 23.59 -14.91 -9.14
CA SER A 19 25.00 -15.30 -9.04
C SER A 19 25.15 -16.77 -8.60
N VAL A 20 26.26 -17.43 -8.97
CA VAL A 20 26.53 -18.84 -8.60
C VAL A 20 26.50 -19.06 -7.08
N THR A 21 27.01 -18.09 -6.32
CA THR A 21 27.00 -18.11 -4.85
C THR A 21 25.58 -17.97 -4.29
N GLU A 22 24.77 -17.11 -4.90
CA GLU A 22 23.41 -16.84 -4.47
C GLU A 22 22.48 -18.04 -4.69
N ILE A 23 22.51 -18.63 -5.88
CA ILE A 23 21.67 -19.81 -6.17
C ILE A 23 22.07 -21.01 -5.30
N SER A 24 23.37 -21.21 -5.08
CA SER A 24 23.88 -22.30 -4.23
C SER A 24 23.47 -22.13 -2.77
N SER A 25 23.49 -20.89 -2.26
CA SER A 25 23.04 -20.58 -0.90
C SER A 25 21.54 -20.78 -0.75
N ARG A 26 20.76 -20.36 -1.76
CA ARG A 26 19.30 -20.50 -1.76
C ARG A 26 18.84 -21.95 -1.84
N ILE A 27 19.52 -22.79 -2.63
CA ILE A 27 19.27 -24.24 -2.68
C ILE A 27 19.59 -24.88 -1.32
N LYS A 28 20.70 -24.50 -0.68
CA LYS A 28 21.05 -24.99 0.66
C LYS A 28 19.97 -24.63 1.68
N GLU A 29 19.52 -23.38 1.69
CA GLU A 29 18.44 -22.93 2.59
C GLU A 29 17.12 -23.66 2.32
N LEU A 30 16.74 -23.86 1.05
CA LEU A 30 15.54 -24.60 0.70
C LEU A 30 15.59 -26.06 1.17
N LEU A 31 16.74 -26.72 1.02
CA LEU A 31 16.92 -28.08 1.51
C LEU A 31 16.85 -28.14 3.04
N GLU A 32 17.55 -27.23 3.73
CA GLU A 32 17.61 -27.21 5.19
C GLU A 32 16.30 -26.78 5.87
N ASN A 33 15.49 -25.95 5.20
CA ASN A 33 14.21 -25.47 5.71
C ASN A 33 13.06 -26.44 5.45
N ASN A 34 13.08 -27.17 4.32
CA ASN A 34 12.02 -28.13 3.98
C ASN A 34 12.27 -29.53 4.55
N PHE A 35 13.53 -29.93 4.70
CA PHE A 35 13.89 -31.23 5.27
C PHE A 35 14.55 -31.04 6.63
N GLY A 36 13.83 -31.41 7.68
CA GLY A 36 14.36 -31.52 9.03
C GLY A 36 15.28 -32.74 9.19
N TYR A 37 15.19 -33.40 10.35
CA TYR A 37 15.87 -34.67 10.56
C TYR A 37 15.18 -35.80 9.81
N ILE A 38 15.89 -36.44 8.88
CA ILE A 38 15.37 -37.55 8.10
C ILE A 38 16.10 -38.85 8.45
N LYS A 39 15.39 -39.98 8.30
CA LYS A 39 15.97 -41.33 8.39
C LYS A 39 15.98 -41.95 7.00
N ILE A 40 17.13 -42.49 6.60
CA ILE A 40 17.34 -43.11 5.29
C ILE A 40 17.95 -44.48 5.49
N LYS A 41 17.31 -45.51 4.92
CA LYS A 41 17.83 -46.87 4.88
C LYS A 41 18.69 -47.04 3.63
N GLY A 42 19.82 -47.71 3.75
CA GLY A 42 20.65 -48.06 2.60
C GLY A 42 21.86 -48.89 2.98
N GLU A 43 22.53 -49.41 1.97
CA GLU A 43 23.79 -50.13 2.12
C GLU A 43 24.96 -49.13 2.15
N ILE A 44 25.86 -49.26 3.12
CA ILE A 44 27.09 -48.47 3.19
C ILE A 44 28.01 -48.87 2.04
N SER A 45 28.46 -47.88 1.27
CA SER A 45 29.44 -48.08 0.20
C SER A 45 30.49 -46.98 0.18
N GLY A 46 31.76 -47.36 0.07
CA GLY A 46 32.87 -46.43 -0.10
C GLY A 46 33.24 -45.68 1.18
N LEU A 47 33.18 -46.33 2.34
CA LEU A 47 33.55 -45.74 3.63
C LEU A 47 35.03 -45.36 3.68
N LYS A 48 35.29 -44.08 3.94
CA LYS A 48 36.62 -43.49 4.13
C LYS A 48 36.64 -42.66 5.40
N VAL A 49 37.58 -42.96 6.30
CA VAL A 49 37.82 -42.15 7.49
C VAL A 49 39.00 -41.22 7.23
N ALA A 50 38.77 -39.91 7.26
CA ALA A 50 39.82 -38.91 7.08
C ALA A 50 40.75 -38.83 8.30
N SER A 51 41.94 -38.25 8.13
CA SER A 51 42.91 -38.03 9.23
C SER A 51 42.35 -37.16 10.37
N SER A 52 41.34 -36.33 10.10
CA SER A 52 40.58 -35.57 11.11
C SER A 52 39.63 -36.42 11.96
N GLY A 53 39.41 -37.69 11.58
CA GLY A 53 38.50 -38.62 12.24
C GLY A 53 37.04 -38.51 11.78
N HIS A 54 36.76 -37.81 10.67
CA HIS A 54 35.43 -37.78 10.04
C HIS A 54 35.26 -38.95 9.07
N GLY A 55 34.09 -39.58 9.09
CA GLY A 55 33.73 -40.65 8.16
C GLY A 55 32.94 -40.10 6.98
N TYR A 56 33.35 -40.47 5.77
CA TYR A 56 32.63 -40.18 4.52
C TYR A 56 32.26 -41.51 3.88
N PHE A 57 30.97 -41.71 3.59
CA PHE A 57 30.47 -42.92 2.93
C PHE A 57 29.24 -42.56 2.10
N ASN A 58 28.78 -43.50 1.28
CA ASN A 58 27.52 -43.35 0.56
C ASN A 58 26.51 -44.36 1.09
N LEU A 59 25.24 -43.97 1.07
CA LEU A 59 24.12 -44.91 1.19
C LEU A 59 23.61 -45.21 -0.21
N LYS A 60 23.62 -46.50 -0.56
CA LYS A 60 23.14 -46.99 -1.85
C LYS A 60 21.82 -47.74 -1.66
N GLU A 61 20.89 -47.50 -2.57
CA GLU A 61 19.69 -48.31 -2.75
C GLU A 61 19.40 -48.40 -4.25
N ASN A 62 19.38 -49.61 -4.80
CA ASN A 62 19.17 -49.84 -6.25
C ASN A 62 20.11 -49.00 -7.13
N THR A 63 19.57 -47.98 -7.82
CA THR A 63 20.26 -47.04 -8.71
C THR A 63 20.63 -45.71 -8.04
N ALA A 64 20.10 -45.43 -6.85
CA ALA A 64 20.30 -44.17 -6.14
C ALA A 64 21.50 -44.24 -5.18
N ILE A 65 22.26 -43.15 -5.12
CA ILE A 65 23.43 -43.00 -4.24
C ILE A 65 23.30 -41.66 -3.52
N LEU A 66 23.41 -41.68 -2.19
CA LEU A 66 23.42 -40.49 -1.36
C LEU A 66 24.73 -40.35 -0.58
N ALA A 67 25.43 -39.23 -0.78
CA ALA A 67 26.65 -38.93 -0.05
C ALA A 67 26.34 -38.60 1.42
N CYS A 68 27.09 -39.22 2.34
CA CYS A 68 26.91 -39.09 3.78
C CYS A 68 28.22 -38.66 4.45
N THR A 69 28.13 -37.69 5.35
CA THR A 69 29.24 -37.22 6.18
C THR A 69 28.89 -37.48 7.64
N CYS A 70 29.78 -38.16 8.36
CA CYS A 70 29.65 -38.44 9.79
C CYS A 70 30.81 -37.79 10.55
N TRP A 71 30.49 -36.79 11.39
CA TRP A 71 31.49 -36.07 12.17
C TRP A 71 32.09 -36.94 13.27
N ARG A 72 33.35 -36.68 13.63
CA ARG A 72 34.13 -37.49 14.60
C ARG A 72 33.39 -37.74 15.92
N PRO A 73 32.74 -36.74 16.56
CA PRO A 73 32.04 -36.96 17.83
C PRO A 73 30.84 -37.91 17.71
N ILE A 74 30.27 -38.01 16.51
CA ILE A 74 29.10 -38.84 16.23
C ILE A 74 29.56 -40.24 15.85
N LEU A 75 30.56 -40.34 14.96
CA LEU A 75 31.16 -41.61 14.56
C LEU A 75 31.69 -42.39 15.78
N ALA A 76 32.27 -41.70 16.76
CA ALA A 76 32.75 -42.31 18.01
C ALA A 76 31.63 -42.78 18.96
N LYS A 77 30.38 -42.31 18.79
CA LYS A 77 29.22 -42.70 19.60
C LYS A 77 28.43 -43.88 19.02
N ILE A 78 28.73 -44.28 17.78
CA ILE A 78 28.04 -45.40 17.14
C ILE A 78 28.48 -46.70 17.84
N LYS A 79 27.50 -47.51 18.26
CA LYS A 79 27.71 -48.72 19.08
C LYS A 79 28.38 -49.87 18.31
N PHE A 80 28.59 -49.72 17.01
CA PHE A 80 29.20 -50.71 16.13
C PHE A 80 30.13 -50.02 15.13
N THR A 81 31.07 -50.77 14.57
CA THR A 81 31.97 -50.27 13.54
C THR A 81 31.27 -50.38 12.17
N PRO A 82 30.97 -49.26 11.48
CA PRO A 82 30.39 -49.31 10.15
C PRO A 82 31.40 -49.93 9.18
N ILE A 83 30.94 -50.84 8.33
CA ILE A 83 31.71 -51.49 7.26
C ILE A 83 30.94 -51.39 5.95
N ASP A 84 31.67 -51.39 4.84
CA ASP A 84 31.06 -51.46 3.51
C ASP A 84 30.25 -52.77 3.36
N GLY A 85 29.10 -52.69 2.70
CA GLY A 85 28.16 -53.80 2.54
C GLY A 85 27.16 -53.96 3.69
N MET A 86 27.27 -53.17 4.76
CA MET A 86 26.33 -53.20 5.86
C MET A 86 25.06 -52.41 5.52
N GLU A 87 23.90 -53.03 5.71
CA GLU A 87 22.62 -52.33 5.63
C GLU A 87 22.36 -51.57 6.94
N VAL A 88 22.11 -50.28 6.82
CA VAL A 88 21.95 -49.36 7.96
C VAL A 88 20.81 -48.38 7.72
N VAL A 89 20.27 -47.86 8.81
CA VAL A 89 19.39 -46.70 8.84
C VAL A 89 20.19 -45.53 9.39
N ALA A 90 20.49 -44.56 8.55
CA ALA A 90 21.15 -43.32 8.95
C ALA A 90 20.11 -42.23 9.22
N ARG A 91 20.22 -41.56 10.37
CA ARG A 91 19.44 -40.36 10.70
C ARG A 91 20.34 -39.13 10.58
N GLY A 92 19.87 -38.07 9.95
CA GLY A 92 20.67 -36.85 9.76
C GLY A 92 19.91 -35.69 9.14
N LYS A 93 20.61 -34.58 8.91
CA LYS A 93 20.09 -33.40 8.21
C LYS A 93 20.65 -33.34 6.79
N LEU A 94 19.81 -33.07 5.80
CA LEU A 94 20.27 -32.78 4.43
C LEU A 94 20.83 -31.37 4.37
N SER A 95 22.03 -31.22 3.80
CA SER A 95 22.65 -29.92 3.59
C SER A 95 23.39 -29.89 2.24
N GLY A 96 23.38 -28.72 1.61
CA GLY A 96 24.12 -28.44 0.38
C GLY A 96 25.54 -27.94 0.67
N TYR A 97 26.52 -28.41 -0.09
CA TYR A 97 27.87 -27.86 -0.07
C TYR A 97 28.01 -26.80 -1.17
N ALA A 98 28.13 -25.53 -0.76
CA ALA A 98 28.13 -24.38 -1.66
C ALA A 98 29.30 -24.36 -2.67
N GLY A 99 30.39 -25.10 -2.41
CA GLY A 99 31.57 -25.10 -3.29
C GLY A 99 31.49 -26.04 -4.50
N ASN A 100 30.53 -26.97 -4.58
CA ASN A 100 30.44 -27.94 -5.69
C ASN A 100 29.02 -28.36 -6.08
N SER A 101 27.99 -27.63 -5.62
CA SER A 101 26.58 -27.90 -5.92
C SER A 101 26.12 -29.34 -5.64
N ARG A 102 26.75 -30.01 -4.67
CA ARG A 102 26.33 -31.35 -4.20
C ARG A 102 25.58 -31.23 -2.89
N TYR A 103 24.56 -32.06 -2.73
CA TYR A 103 23.87 -32.24 -1.45
C TYR A 103 24.37 -33.51 -0.77
N GLN A 104 24.42 -33.48 0.55
CA GLN A 104 24.88 -34.60 1.38
C GLN A 104 24.06 -34.69 2.67
N LEU A 105 24.01 -35.89 3.24
CA LEU A 105 23.42 -36.15 4.54
C LEU A 105 24.49 -35.99 5.62
N SER A 106 24.30 -35.04 6.54
CA SER A 106 25.10 -34.97 7.77
C SER A 106 24.50 -35.93 8.80
N VAL A 107 25.17 -37.06 9.02
CA VAL A 107 24.70 -38.17 9.84
C VAL A 107 24.87 -37.86 11.33
N GLU A 108 23.79 -38.04 12.10
CA GLU A 108 23.72 -37.87 13.55
C GLU A 108 23.55 -39.19 14.32
N SER A 109 22.91 -40.19 13.71
CA SER A 109 22.86 -41.53 14.27
C SER A 109 22.84 -42.58 13.17
N LEU A 110 23.37 -43.76 13.48
CA LEU A 110 23.43 -44.89 12.57
C LEU A 110 22.93 -46.13 13.33
N GLU A 111 21.91 -46.80 12.78
CA GLU A 111 21.32 -48.02 13.33
C GLU A 111 21.53 -49.16 12.31
N GLN A 112 21.91 -50.35 12.77
CA GLN A 112 22.10 -51.50 11.88
C GLN A 112 20.75 -52.11 11.48
N ALA A 113 20.56 -52.41 10.20
CA ALA A 113 19.39 -53.12 9.68
C ALA A 113 19.78 -54.55 9.24
N GLY A 114 19.24 -55.59 9.91
CA GLY A 114 19.39 -57.03 9.56
C GLY A 114 20.58 -57.75 10.25
N LEU A 115 20.49 -58.77 11.14
CA LEU A 115 19.60 -59.89 11.51
C LEU A 115 19.78 -61.26 10.78
N GLY A 116 20.86 -61.50 10.02
CA GLY A 116 21.08 -62.83 9.41
C GLY A 116 21.58 -63.92 10.38
N ALA A 117 22.81 -63.77 10.89
CA ALA A 117 23.45 -64.78 11.75
C ALA A 117 23.04 -64.69 13.23
N PHE A 118 22.59 -63.51 13.67
CA PHE A 118 22.15 -63.24 15.04
C PHE A 118 20.77 -63.84 15.35
N MET A 119 19.91 -63.97 14.32
CA MET A 119 18.56 -64.56 14.46
C MET A 119 18.58 -66.06 14.70
N GLN A 120 19.60 -66.77 14.22
CA GLN A 120 19.71 -68.22 14.38
C GLN A 120 20.09 -68.59 15.83
N ILE A 121 21.03 -67.83 16.42
CA ILE A 121 21.44 -67.97 17.83
C ILE A 121 20.34 -67.45 18.78
N LEU A 122 19.58 -66.42 18.36
CA LEU A 122 18.40 -65.95 19.10
C LEU A 122 17.24 -66.95 19.06
N ARG A 123 16.96 -67.62 17.93
CA ARG A 123 15.92 -68.66 17.83
C ARG A 123 16.16 -69.82 18.80
N GLU A 124 17.39 -70.32 18.86
CA GLU A 124 17.74 -71.42 19.77
C GLU A 124 17.65 -71.03 21.25
N ARG A 125 17.81 -69.75 21.60
CA ARG A 125 17.57 -69.24 22.97
C ARG A 125 16.13 -68.77 23.21
N GLN A 126 15.41 -68.35 22.17
CA GLN A 126 14.01 -67.92 22.22
C GLN A 126 13.09 -69.11 22.43
N GLU A 127 13.27 -70.23 21.75
CA GLU A 127 12.39 -71.41 21.91
C GLU A 127 12.37 -71.93 23.36
N LYS A 128 13.44 -71.70 24.13
CA LYS A 128 13.54 -72.07 25.55
C LYS A 128 12.94 -71.04 26.51
N LEU A 129 12.81 -69.77 26.11
CA LEU A 129 12.18 -68.68 26.88
C LEU A 129 10.72 -68.38 26.44
N GLU A 130 10.34 -68.80 25.24
CA GLU A 130 9.04 -68.51 24.62
C GLU A 130 7.87 -69.20 25.31
N ARG A 131 8.09 -70.30 26.02
CA ARG A 131 7.02 -70.96 26.80
C ARG A 131 6.63 -70.22 28.08
N GLU A 132 7.52 -69.42 28.67
CA GLU A 132 7.29 -68.78 29.99
C GLU A 132 6.96 -67.28 29.90
N GLY A 133 7.15 -66.63 28.74
CA GLY A 133 6.96 -65.18 28.57
C GLY A 133 6.21 -64.72 27.31
N ALA A 134 5.56 -65.62 26.57
CA ALA A 134 4.84 -65.28 25.33
C ALA A 134 3.75 -64.21 25.53
N VAL A 135 2.97 -64.34 26.60
CA VAL A 135 1.85 -63.45 26.94
C VAL A 135 2.28 -62.00 27.10
N VAL A 136 3.37 -61.80 27.85
CA VAL A 136 3.90 -60.46 28.12
C VAL A 136 4.37 -59.82 26.81
N LYS A 137 5.01 -60.60 25.93
CA LYS A 137 5.43 -60.12 24.61
C LYS A 137 4.23 -59.79 23.71
N ASP A 138 3.19 -60.62 23.72
CA ASP A 138 1.97 -60.38 22.93
C ASP A 138 1.27 -59.08 23.36
N ILE A 139 1.15 -58.85 24.67
CA ILE A 139 0.60 -57.60 25.23
C ILE A 139 1.49 -56.41 24.84
N ILE A 140 2.81 -56.49 25.06
CA ILE A 140 3.74 -55.40 24.75
C ILE A 140 3.72 -55.07 23.26
N HIS A 141 3.75 -56.07 22.39
CA HIS A 141 3.70 -55.88 20.95
C HIS A 141 2.40 -55.20 20.54
N ARG A 142 1.25 -55.67 21.07
CA ARG A 142 -0.05 -55.11 20.72
C ARG A 142 -0.25 -53.68 21.23
N ILE A 143 0.23 -53.38 22.44
CA ILE A 143 0.24 -52.01 22.97
C ILE A 143 1.17 -51.14 22.11
N SER A 144 2.38 -51.59 21.80
CA SER A 144 3.34 -50.83 20.98
C SER A 144 2.80 -50.51 19.59
N ASP A 145 2.08 -51.44 18.96
CA ASP A 145 1.49 -51.25 17.64
C ASP A 145 0.30 -50.27 17.66
N ARG A 146 -0.50 -50.29 18.74
CA ARG A 146 -1.73 -49.47 18.85
C ARG A 146 -1.44 -48.10 19.45
N CYS A 147 -0.79 -48.06 20.60
CA CYS A 147 -0.42 -46.86 21.33
C CYS A 147 0.78 -47.15 22.24
N PRO A 148 2.02 -46.81 21.84
CA PRO A 148 3.18 -46.96 22.71
C PRO A 148 2.99 -46.18 24.02
N THR A 149 2.85 -46.91 25.13
CA THR A 149 2.69 -46.36 26.47
C THR A 149 3.69 -46.98 27.44
N HIS A 150 3.81 -46.39 28.64
CA HIS A 150 4.65 -46.94 29.70
C HIS A 150 3.98 -48.18 30.30
N ILE A 151 4.70 -49.30 30.32
CA ILE A 151 4.20 -50.59 30.82
C ILE A 151 4.99 -50.98 32.06
N LEU A 152 4.28 -51.27 33.14
CA LEU A 152 4.83 -51.84 34.36
C LEU A 152 4.55 -53.34 34.39
N ILE A 153 5.55 -54.14 34.74
CA ILE A 153 5.43 -55.59 34.82
C ILE A 153 5.69 -56.02 36.26
N TRP A 154 4.69 -56.65 36.88
CA TRP A 154 4.85 -57.30 38.17
C TRP A 154 4.80 -58.82 37.97
N PRO A 155 5.95 -59.52 38.05
CA PRO A 155 5.98 -60.96 37.86
C PRO A 155 5.32 -61.67 39.06
N VAL A 156 4.35 -62.53 38.79
CA VAL A 156 3.68 -63.37 39.79
C VAL A 156 3.69 -64.82 39.36
N ALA A 157 3.77 -65.74 40.33
CA ALA A 157 3.52 -67.15 40.06
C ALA A 157 2.03 -67.34 39.76
N VAL A 158 1.72 -67.99 38.63
CA VAL A 158 0.34 -68.30 38.21
C VAL A 158 -0.05 -69.75 38.50
N GLN A 159 0.85 -70.54 39.09
CA GLN A 159 0.66 -71.95 39.44
C GLN A 159 1.38 -72.27 40.77
N GLY A 160 0.87 -73.27 41.48
CA GLY A 160 1.37 -73.72 42.79
C GLY A 160 0.66 -73.10 43.99
N ASP A 161 0.89 -73.67 45.17
CA ASP A 161 0.12 -73.42 46.40
C ASP A 161 0.13 -71.96 46.89
N ASN A 162 1.12 -71.15 46.47
CA ASN A 162 1.24 -69.74 46.85
C ASN A 162 0.80 -68.75 45.74
N ALA A 163 0.36 -69.23 44.58
CA ALA A 163 0.06 -68.38 43.42
C ALA A 163 -1.02 -67.34 43.72
N ALA A 164 -2.12 -67.73 44.39
CA ALA A 164 -3.20 -66.82 44.74
C ALA A 164 -2.73 -65.68 45.66
N GLY A 165 -1.85 -65.97 46.62
CA GLY A 165 -1.27 -64.98 47.51
C GLY A 165 -0.35 -63.99 46.77
N ASP A 166 0.45 -64.48 45.82
CA ASP A 166 1.34 -63.63 45.03
C ASP A 166 0.57 -62.72 44.07
N ILE A 167 -0.51 -63.22 43.45
CA ILE A 167 -1.41 -62.43 42.60
C ILE A 167 -2.07 -61.31 43.42
N ALA A 168 -2.63 -61.63 44.60
CA ALA A 168 -3.29 -60.65 45.45
C ALA A 168 -2.31 -59.54 45.90
N LYS A 169 -1.10 -59.93 46.35
CA LYS A 169 -0.05 -58.97 46.73
C LYS A 169 0.40 -58.08 45.59
N ALA A 170 0.42 -58.57 44.35
CA ALA A 170 0.77 -57.75 43.20
C ALA A 170 -0.30 -56.69 42.90
N ILE A 171 -1.58 -57.06 42.99
CA ILE A 171 -2.70 -56.13 42.80
C ILE A 171 -2.69 -55.06 43.90
N GLU A 172 -2.53 -55.48 45.16
CA GLU A 172 -2.38 -54.55 46.30
C GLU A 172 -1.15 -53.65 46.13
N GLY A 173 -0.02 -54.24 45.75
CA GLY A 173 1.23 -53.51 45.50
C GLY A 173 1.09 -52.41 44.44
N PHE A 174 0.38 -52.68 43.34
CA PHE A 174 0.09 -51.64 42.34
C PHE A 174 -0.79 -50.51 42.88
N ASN A 175 -1.76 -50.84 43.74
CA ASN A 175 -2.64 -49.85 44.37
C ASN A 175 -1.90 -48.98 45.41
N GLU A 176 -0.87 -49.52 46.05
CA GLU A 176 -0.02 -48.83 47.02
C GLU A 176 1.06 -47.95 46.38
N LEU A 177 1.31 -48.07 45.08
CA LEU A 177 2.27 -47.20 44.38
C LEU A 177 1.86 -45.72 44.48
N ASN A 178 2.86 -44.86 44.61
CA ASN A 178 2.69 -43.40 44.55
C ASN A 178 2.01 -43.00 43.23
N GLN A 179 1.25 -41.89 43.23
CA GLN A 179 0.48 -41.43 42.07
C GLN A 179 1.28 -41.33 40.76
N GLU A 180 2.59 -41.03 40.81
CA GLU A 180 3.45 -40.94 39.61
C GLU A 180 3.81 -42.30 39.00
N LEU A 181 3.82 -43.37 39.79
CA LEU A 181 4.18 -44.73 39.37
C LEU A 181 2.98 -45.67 39.32
N ARG A 182 1.81 -45.21 39.75
CA ARG A 182 0.58 -45.98 39.77
C ARG A 182 0.02 -46.10 38.34
N PRO A 183 -0.27 -47.31 37.84
CA PRO A 183 -0.85 -47.47 36.51
C PRO A 183 -2.33 -47.03 36.48
N ASP A 184 -2.79 -46.57 35.31
CA ASP A 184 -4.19 -46.21 35.09
C ASP A 184 -5.11 -47.45 34.92
N VAL A 185 -4.53 -48.58 34.50
CA VAL A 185 -5.22 -49.85 34.33
C VAL A 185 -4.28 -51.01 34.66
N ILE A 186 -4.80 -52.06 35.29
CA ILE A 186 -4.09 -53.30 35.54
C ILE A 186 -4.62 -54.37 34.58
N ILE A 187 -3.71 -55.16 34.00
CA ILE A 187 -4.07 -56.37 33.25
C ILE A 187 -3.58 -57.57 34.07
N VAL A 188 -4.51 -58.44 34.47
CA VAL A 188 -4.18 -59.75 35.04
C VAL A 188 -4.27 -60.76 33.91
N ALA A 189 -3.12 -61.22 33.41
CA ALA A 189 -3.05 -62.12 32.28
C ALA A 189 -2.33 -63.42 32.64
N ARG A 190 -2.81 -64.52 32.05
CA ARG A 190 -2.16 -65.83 32.09
C ARG A 190 -1.87 -66.31 30.66
N GLY A 191 -0.84 -67.13 30.50
CA GLY A 191 -0.59 -67.84 29.26
C GLY A 191 -1.43 -69.09 29.09
N GLY A 192 -1.22 -69.77 27.97
CA GLY A 192 -1.77 -71.11 27.78
C GLY A 192 -1.24 -72.08 28.85
N GLY A 193 -2.09 -72.99 29.29
CA GLY A 193 -1.77 -74.04 30.26
C GLY A 193 -3.02 -74.84 30.61
N SER A 194 -2.91 -75.76 31.56
CA SER A 194 -4.03 -76.65 31.89
C SER A 194 -5.09 -75.95 32.76
N ILE A 195 -6.26 -76.57 32.92
CA ILE A 195 -7.36 -75.99 33.72
C ILE A 195 -6.97 -75.87 35.20
N GLU A 196 -6.04 -76.70 35.66
CA GLU A 196 -5.53 -76.71 37.03
C GLU A 196 -4.87 -75.37 37.41
N ASP A 197 -4.15 -74.72 36.49
CA ASP A 197 -3.55 -73.41 36.79
C ASP A 197 -4.57 -72.24 36.71
N LEU A 198 -5.84 -72.49 36.37
CA LEU A 198 -6.91 -71.50 36.55
C LEU A 198 -7.39 -71.42 38.01
N TRP A 199 -7.08 -72.42 38.84
CA TRP A 199 -7.69 -72.53 40.16
C TRP A 199 -7.29 -71.41 41.13
N ALA A 200 -6.03 -70.94 41.05
CA ALA A 200 -5.54 -69.82 41.86
C ALA A 200 -6.38 -68.54 41.67
N PHE A 201 -6.99 -68.36 40.50
CA PHE A 201 -7.82 -67.22 40.16
C PHE A 201 -9.28 -67.33 40.65
N ASN A 202 -9.64 -68.48 41.23
CA ASN A 202 -10.93 -68.71 41.90
C ASN A 202 -10.83 -68.59 43.44
N GLU A 203 -9.64 -68.32 43.99
CA GLU A 203 -9.48 -68.20 45.43
C GLU A 203 -10.02 -66.87 45.96
N GLU A 204 -10.61 -66.91 47.15
CA GLU A 204 -11.27 -65.75 47.78
C GLU A 204 -10.32 -64.55 47.94
N ILE A 205 -9.03 -64.79 48.24
CA ILE A 205 -8.03 -63.73 48.40
C ILE A 205 -7.81 -62.94 47.10
N VAL A 206 -7.83 -63.61 45.95
CA VAL A 206 -7.68 -62.98 44.63
C VAL A 206 -8.96 -62.21 44.28
N VAL A 207 -10.13 -62.81 44.49
CA VAL A 207 -11.41 -62.15 44.23
C VAL A 207 -11.57 -60.87 45.07
N ARG A 208 -11.22 -60.93 46.36
CA ARG A 208 -11.27 -59.76 47.25
C ARG A 208 -10.26 -58.67 46.87
N SER A 209 -9.04 -59.04 46.48
CA SER A 209 -8.03 -58.05 46.06
C SER A 209 -8.44 -57.34 44.77
N VAL A 210 -9.04 -58.04 43.81
CA VAL A 210 -9.60 -57.44 42.58
C VAL A 210 -10.76 -56.52 42.91
N PHE A 211 -11.72 -56.98 43.73
CA PHE A 211 -12.89 -56.17 44.12
C PHE A 211 -12.50 -54.89 44.88
N ASN A 212 -11.48 -54.97 45.72
CA ASN A 212 -11.00 -53.82 46.51
C ASN A 212 -10.01 -52.93 45.74
N SER A 213 -9.61 -53.29 44.51
CA SER A 213 -8.69 -52.50 43.72
C SER A 213 -9.31 -51.16 43.34
N ALA A 214 -8.57 -50.07 43.59
CA ALA A 214 -8.95 -48.73 43.16
C ALA A 214 -8.47 -48.42 41.73
N ILE A 215 -7.65 -49.30 41.13
CA ILE A 215 -7.25 -49.24 39.72
C ILE A 215 -8.14 -50.22 38.95
N PRO A 216 -8.75 -49.81 37.82
CA PRO A 216 -9.53 -50.72 36.98
C PRO A 216 -8.72 -51.93 36.52
N ILE A 217 -9.32 -53.12 36.58
CA ILE A 217 -8.69 -54.39 36.24
C ILE A 217 -9.33 -55.02 35.00
N ILE A 218 -8.48 -55.41 34.05
CA ILE A 218 -8.84 -56.26 32.91
C ILE A 218 -8.34 -57.68 33.19
N SER A 219 -9.25 -58.65 33.26
CA SER A 219 -8.90 -60.07 33.37
C SER A 219 -8.71 -60.70 31.99
N ALA A 220 -7.58 -61.36 31.78
CA ALA A 220 -7.21 -62.10 30.58
C ALA A 220 -6.66 -63.49 30.95
N VAL A 221 -7.40 -64.19 31.81
CA VAL A 221 -7.00 -65.46 32.42
C VAL A 221 -7.69 -66.65 31.74
N GLY A 222 -8.99 -66.55 31.48
CA GLY A 222 -9.81 -67.59 30.86
C GLY A 222 -9.97 -67.43 29.35
N HIS A 223 -10.18 -68.55 28.64
CA HIS A 223 -10.65 -68.55 27.24
C HIS A 223 -12.18 -68.44 27.18
N GLU A 224 -12.78 -68.34 26.00
CA GLU A 224 -14.23 -68.13 25.85
C GLU A 224 -15.13 -69.10 26.66
N VAL A 225 -14.66 -70.32 26.95
CA VAL A 225 -15.40 -71.36 27.68
C VAL A 225 -15.03 -71.51 29.17
N ASP A 226 -13.87 -70.98 29.59
CA ASP A 226 -13.34 -71.16 30.94
C ASP A 226 -13.53 -69.87 31.75
N HIS A 227 -14.64 -69.75 32.47
CA HIS A 227 -14.91 -68.60 33.33
C HIS A 227 -14.35 -68.81 34.73
N THR A 228 -13.54 -67.86 35.19
CA THR A 228 -13.00 -67.81 36.56
C THR A 228 -13.73 -66.75 37.40
N LEU A 229 -13.64 -66.83 38.72
CA LEU A 229 -14.25 -65.81 39.60
C LEU A 229 -13.61 -64.43 39.39
N ILE A 230 -12.30 -64.36 39.07
CA ILE A 230 -11.66 -63.10 38.70
C ILE A 230 -12.28 -62.47 37.44
N ASP A 231 -12.67 -63.27 36.44
CA ASP A 231 -13.30 -62.78 35.21
C ASP A 231 -14.68 -62.15 35.48
N LEU A 232 -15.37 -62.62 36.52
CA LEU A 232 -16.70 -62.14 36.90
C LEU A 232 -16.65 -60.84 37.72
N ILE A 233 -15.56 -60.63 38.47
CA ILE A 233 -15.41 -59.48 39.36
C ILE A 233 -14.57 -58.35 38.76
N ALA A 234 -13.74 -58.63 37.75
CA ALA A 234 -12.96 -57.61 37.04
C ALA A 234 -13.86 -56.63 36.26
N ASP A 235 -13.40 -55.38 36.11
CA ASP A 235 -14.12 -54.34 35.35
C ASP A 235 -14.34 -54.73 33.89
N LYS A 236 -13.38 -55.46 33.32
CA LYS A 236 -13.48 -55.99 31.96
C LYS A 236 -12.86 -57.38 31.86
N ARG A 237 -13.60 -58.32 31.26
CA ARG A 237 -13.06 -59.59 30.81
C ARG A 237 -12.58 -59.50 29.37
N ALA A 238 -11.37 -59.99 29.11
CA ALA A 238 -10.82 -60.20 27.78
C ALA A 238 -10.66 -61.70 27.50
N PRO A 239 -11.05 -62.19 26.30
CA PRO A 239 -10.95 -63.61 25.94
C PRO A 239 -9.50 -64.07 25.68
N THR A 240 -8.57 -63.13 25.47
CA THR A 240 -7.16 -63.39 25.24
C THR A 240 -6.30 -62.25 25.80
N PRO A 241 -5.02 -62.49 26.12
CA PRO A 241 -4.09 -61.42 26.51
C PRO A 241 -3.98 -60.30 25.47
N THR A 242 -3.97 -60.66 24.18
CA THR A 242 -3.97 -59.68 23.09
C THR A 242 -5.22 -58.81 23.10
N ALA A 243 -6.41 -59.38 23.36
CA ALA A 243 -7.64 -58.61 23.48
C ALA A 243 -7.63 -57.67 24.69
N ALA A 244 -7.01 -58.05 25.81
CA ALA A 244 -6.84 -57.15 26.96
C ALA A 244 -5.99 -55.94 26.61
N ALA A 245 -4.90 -56.14 25.86
CA ALA A 245 -4.10 -55.02 25.35
C ALA A 245 -4.93 -54.09 24.44
N GLU A 246 -5.81 -54.63 23.60
CA GLU A 246 -6.68 -53.83 22.73
C GLU A 246 -7.75 -53.02 23.48
N PHE A 247 -8.23 -53.53 24.62
CA PHE A 247 -9.14 -52.79 25.50
C PHE A 247 -8.43 -51.73 26.32
N ALA A 248 -7.17 -51.97 26.69
CA ALA A 248 -6.39 -51.04 27.50
C ALA A 248 -6.00 -49.76 26.74
N VAL A 249 -5.74 -49.85 25.44
CA VAL A 249 -5.24 -48.71 24.66
C VAL A 249 -5.99 -48.44 23.35
N PRO A 250 -6.17 -47.15 22.97
CA PRO A 250 -6.77 -46.79 21.69
C PRO A 250 -5.81 -47.08 20.52
N VAL A 251 -6.31 -46.95 19.30
CA VAL A 251 -5.48 -47.03 18.08
C VAL A 251 -5.01 -45.62 17.69
N ILE A 252 -3.71 -45.33 17.81
CA ILE A 252 -3.11 -44.03 17.49
C ILE A 252 -3.41 -43.61 16.05
N ALA A 253 -3.38 -44.53 15.09
CA ALA A 253 -3.67 -44.21 13.69
C ALA A 253 -5.07 -43.59 13.53
N ASN A 254 -6.07 -44.08 14.26
CA ASN A 254 -7.43 -43.53 14.24
C ASN A 254 -7.48 -42.14 14.87
N ILE A 255 -6.74 -41.93 15.97
CA ILE A 255 -6.65 -40.61 16.63
C ILE A 255 -5.98 -39.60 15.69
N ILE A 256 -4.84 -39.97 15.07
CA ILE A 256 -4.13 -39.11 14.10
C ILE A 256 -5.06 -38.78 12.93
N HIS A 257 -5.73 -39.78 12.35
CA HIS A 257 -6.67 -39.55 11.25
C HIS A 257 -7.80 -38.60 11.65
N THR A 258 -8.35 -38.76 12.86
CA THR A 258 -9.39 -37.89 13.41
C THR A 258 -8.89 -36.45 13.60
N ILE A 259 -7.69 -36.28 14.16
CA ILE A 259 -7.07 -34.96 14.34
C ILE A 259 -6.81 -34.30 12.98
N SER A 260 -6.25 -35.02 12.02
CA SER A 260 -6.01 -34.51 10.66
C SER A 260 -7.31 -34.10 9.97
N TYR A 261 -8.37 -34.91 10.08
CA TYR A 261 -9.69 -34.57 9.55
C TYR A 261 -10.21 -33.25 10.15
N TYR A 262 -10.16 -33.08 11.47
CA TYR A 262 -10.59 -31.84 12.11
C TYR A 262 -9.71 -30.64 11.75
N TYR A 263 -8.40 -30.85 11.60
CA TYR A 263 -7.46 -29.81 11.16
C TYR A 263 -7.80 -29.32 9.75
N ASP A 264 -8.02 -30.24 8.81
CA ASP A 264 -8.37 -29.90 7.43
C ASP A 264 -9.75 -29.23 7.34
N ALA A 265 -10.75 -29.74 8.08
CA ALA A 265 -12.07 -29.13 8.15
C ALA A 265 -12.02 -27.70 8.69
N LEU A 266 -11.22 -27.46 9.74
CA LEU A 266 -11.02 -26.13 10.32
C LEU A 266 -10.33 -25.19 9.34
N LEU A 267 -9.26 -25.63 8.66
CA LEU A 267 -8.58 -24.84 7.64
C LEU A 267 -9.50 -24.47 6.49
N SER A 268 -10.27 -25.43 5.97
CA SER A 268 -11.26 -25.19 4.92
C SER A 268 -12.30 -24.17 5.36
N ARG A 269 -12.76 -24.24 6.61
CA ARG A 269 -13.72 -23.27 7.14
C ARG A 269 -13.13 -21.86 7.27
N ILE A 270 -11.91 -21.74 7.76
CA ILE A 270 -11.19 -20.45 7.83
C ILE A 270 -11.06 -19.86 6.43
N ASN A 271 -10.59 -20.63 5.46
CA ASN A 271 -10.41 -20.17 4.08
C ASN A 271 -11.73 -19.73 3.45
N GLN A 272 -12.83 -20.44 3.73
CA GLN A 272 -14.15 -20.05 3.24
C GLN A 272 -14.59 -18.70 3.83
N VAL A 273 -14.38 -18.48 5.13
CA VAL A 273 -14.73 -17.20 5.79
C VAL A 273 -13.87 -16.07 5.23
N VAL A 274 -12.56 -16.26 5.11
CA VAL A 274 -11.66 -15.26 4.51
C VAL A 274 -12.12 -14.90 3.09
N LYS A 275 -12.40 -15.91 2.26
CA LYS A 275 -12.87 -15.70 0.89
C LYS A 275 -14.20 -14.93 0.82
N GLN A 276 -15.12 -15.16 1.76
CA GLN A 276 -16.37 -14.40 1.85
C GLN A 276 -16.11 -12.91 2.13
N TYR A 277 -15.19 -12.60 3.06
CA TYR A 277 -14.81 -11.22 3.35
C TYR A 277 -14.06 -10.56 2.19
N GLU A 278 -13.18 -11.28 1.50
CA GLU A 278 -12.50 -10.77 0.29
C GLU A 278 -13.51 -10.41 -0.80
N GLN A 279 -14.51 -11.27 -1.04
CA GLN A 279 -15.58 -11.01 -2.01
C GLN A 279 -16.43 -9.78 -1.61
N ALA A 280 -16.80 -9.67 -0.33
CA ALA A 280 -17.55 -8.52 0.17
C ALA A 280 -16.74 -7.21 0.04
N LEU A 281 -15.43 -7.26 0.33
CA LEU A 281 -14.53 -6.11 0.17
C LEU A 281 -14.40 -5.69 -1.29
N SER A 282 -14.24 -6.65 -2.21
CA SER A 282 -14.19 -6.37 -3.65
C SER A 282 -15.49 -5.70 -4.11
N TYR A 283 -16.65 -6.25 -3.73
CA TYR A 283 -17.95 -5.68 -4.07
C TYR A 283 -18.12 -4.24 -3.57
N ASN A 284 -17.77 -3.99 -2.31
CA ASN A 284 -17.81 -2.64 -1.73
C ASN A 284 -16.83 -1.69 -2.43
N THR A 285 -15.66 -2.18 -2.82
CA THR A 285 -14.67 -1.38 -3.57
C THR A 285 -15.23 -0.95 -4.93
N ASP A 286 -15.92 -1.85 -5.61
CA ASP A 286 -16.53 -1.54 -6.91
C ASP A 286 -17.72 -0.58 -6.78
N ILE A 287 -18.52 -0.67 -5.71
CA ILE A 287 -19.53 0.35 -5.38
C ILE A 287 -18.88 1.72 -5.17
N VAL A 288 -17.80 1.79 -4.38
CA VAL A 288 -17.11 3.07 -4.12
C VAL A 288 -16.56 3.67 -5.42
N LYS A 289 -15.99 2.85 -6.31
CA LYS A 289 -15.56 3.32 -7.65
C LYS A 289 -16.75 3.87 -8.45
N SER A 290 -17.87 3.17 -8.47
CA SER A 290 -19.08 3.64 -9.17
C SER A 290 -19.58 4.96 -8.60
N LEU A 291 -19.59 5.12 -7.28
CA LEU A 291 -19.98 6.36 -6.62
C LEU A 291 -19.03 7.51 -6.97
N SER A 292 -17.72 7.25 -7.02
CA SER A 292 -16.73 8.23 -7.50
C SER A 292 -17.07 8.70 -8.90
N THR A 293 -17.35 7.79 -9.83
CA THR A 293 -17.72 8.14 -11.20
C THR A 293 -19.01 8.99 -11.25
N CYS A 294 -20.00 8.68 -10.43
CA CYS A 294 -21.21 9.51 -10.31
C CYS A 294 -20.92 10.90 -9.75
N ILE A 295 -20.02 11.02 -8.76
CA ILE A 295 -19.59 12.30 -8.22
C ILE A 295 -18.87 13.12 -9.29
N ASP A 296 -17.95 12.50 -10.03
CA ASP A 296 -17.20 13.16 -11.10
C ASP A 296 -18.14 13.68 -12.20
N TYR A 297 -19.13 12.86 -12.60
CA TYR A 297 -20.15 13.27 -13.55
C TYR A 297 -21.02 14.44 -13.04
N ASN A 298 -21.44 14.39 -11.77
CA ASN A 298 -22.20 15.48 -11.16
C ASN A 298 -21.37 16.76 -11.03
N GLN A 299 -20.06 16.66 -10.79
CA GLN A 299 -19.16 17.81 -10.80
C GLN A 299 -19.06 18.43 -12.20
N GLN A 300 -18.97 17.62 -13.25
CA GLN A 300 -18.99 18.11 -14.64
C GLN A 300 -20.29 18.86 -14.96
N LEU A 301 -21.45 18.28 -14.62
CA LEU A 301 -22.75 18.95 -14.79
C LEU A 301 -22.83 20.25 -14.01
N LEU A 302 -22.32 20.28 -12.78
CA LEU A 302 -22.29 21.49 -11.96
C LEU A 302 -21.45 22.58 -12.61
N ASP A 303 -20.31 22.23 -13.19
CA ASP A 303 -19.44 23.18 -13.89
C ASP A 303 -20.08 23.68 -15.20
N GLU A 304 -20.81 22.84 -15.93
CA GLU A 304 -21.64 23.30 -17.06
C GLU A 304 -22.70 24.31 -16.62
N VAL A 305 -23.43 24.02 -15.54
CA VAL A 305 -24.44 24.96 -15.00
C VAL A 305 -23.81 26.28 -14.58
N LYS A 306 -22.64 26.27 -13.93
CA LYS A 306 -21.90 27.49 -13.60
C LYS A 306 -21.51 28.28 -14.85
N ASN A 307 -21.05 27.61 -15.90
CA ASN A 307 -20.71 28.25 -17.16
C ASN A 307 -21.93 28.94 -17.78
N TYR A 308 -23.09 28.28 -17.80
CA TYR A 308 -24.34 28.89 -18.27
C TYR A 308 -24.77 30.08 -17.41
N ALA A 309 -24.66 29.97 -16.09
CA ALA A 309 -24.96 31.08 -15.19
C ALA A 309 -24.06 32.29 -15.47
N HIS A 310 -22.76 32.07 -15.67
CA HIS A 310 -21.82 33.13 -16.00
C HIS A 310 -22.12 33.77 -17.37
N GLN A 311 -22.46 32.97 -18.39
CA GLN A 311 -22.89 33.49 -19.68
C GLN A 311 -24.15 34.34 -19.57
N LEU A 312 -25.12 33.93 -18.74
CA LEU A 312 -26.32 34.72 -18.47
C LEU A 312 -25.99 36.06 -17.81
N GLU A 313 -25.06 36.10 -16.85
CA GLU A 313 -24.60 37.34 -16.22
C GLU A 313 -23.93 38.29 -17.22
N LEU A 314 -23.07 37.77 -18.10
CA LEU A 314 -22.42 38.55 -19.15
C LEU A 314 -23.45 39.11 -20.14
N ASN A 315 -24.39 38.26 -20.58
CA ASN A 315 -25.46 38.68 -21.48
C ASN A 315 -26.37 39.73 -20.83
N ASN A 316 -26.70 39.59 -19.54
CA ASN A 316 -27.44 40.60 -18.79
C ASN A 316 -26.69 41.92 -18.70
N SER A 317 -25.38 41.87 -18.46
CA SER A 317 -24.53 43.07 -18.41
C SER A 317 -24.46 43.76 -19.77
N LEU A 318 -24.35 42.98 -20.85
CA LEU A 318 -24.39 43.49 -22.22
C LEU A 318 -25.75 44.13 -22.53
N LEU A 319 -26.85 43.46 -22.19
CA LEU A 319 -28.21 44.00 -22.34
C LEU A 319 -28.39 45.32 -21.57
N ALA A 320 -27.90 45.39 -20.33
CA ALA A 320 -27.94 46.63 -19.53
C ALA A 320 -27.08 47.75 -20.15
N SER A 321 -25.98 47.40 -20.82
CA SER A 321 -25.14 48.36 -21.54
C SER A 321 -25.76 48.87 -22.85
N LEU A 322 -26.59 48.03 -23.48
CA LEU A 322 -27.34 48.34 -24.70
C LEU A 322 -28.69 49.01 -24.40
N ASP A 323 -29.09 49.12 -23.13
CA ASP A 323 -30.27 49.87 -22.72
C ASP A 323 -30.08 51.36 -23.03
N TYR A 324 -30.96 51.88 -23.89
CA TYR A 324 -30.95 53.28 -24.32
C TYR A 324 -31.07 54.25 -23.13
N LYS A 325 -31.70 53.83 -22.02
CA LYS A 325 -31.77 54.66 -20.80
C LYS A 325 -30.40 54.89 -20.18
N THR A 326 -29.52 53.90 -20.21
CA THR A 326 -28.13 54.02 -19.75
C THR A 326 -27.35 54.98 -20.63
N VAL A 327 -27.65 55.01 -21.94
CA VAL A 327 -27.08 55.98 -22.89
C VAL A 327 -27.59 57.40 -22.61
N LEU A 328 -28.89 57.59 -22.37
CA LEU A 328 -29.47 58.88 -22.00
C LEU A 328 -28.85 59.43 -20.69
N LYS A 329 -28.60 58.58 -19.68
CA LYS A 329 -27.88 58.98 -18.44
C LYS A 329 -26.48 59.55 -18.68
N ARG A 330 -25.82 59.18 -19.77
CA ARG A 330 -24.45 59.63 -20.10
C ARG A 330 -24.43 61.00 -20.79
N GLY A 331 -25.56 61.69 -20.89
CA GLY A 331 -25.67 63.05 -21.44
C GLY A 331 -26.08 63.09 -22.92
N PHE A 332 -26.59 62.00 -23.47
CA PHE A 332 -27.19 61.96 -24.80
C PHE A 332 -28.69 62.23 -24.72
N ALA A 333 -29.28 62.69 -25.82
CA ALA A 333 -30.72 62.91 -25.93
C ALA A 333 -31.26 62.19 -27.16
N LEU A 334 -32.49 61.69 -27.07
CA LEU A 334 -33.14 60.98 -28.17
C LEU A 334 -34.12 61.91 -28.87
N VAL A 335 -33.89 62.15 -30.16
CA VAL A 335 -34.67 63.11 -30.95
C VAL A 335 -35.63 62.34 -31.87
N THR A 336 -36.92 62.66 -31.80
CA THR A 336 -37.96 62.02 -32.62
C THR A 336 -38.85 63.05 -33.29
N SER A 337 -39.36 62.75 -34.48
CA SER A 337 -40.39 63.55 -35.13
C SER A 337 -41.72 63.43 -34.39
N GLN A 338 -42.68 64.28 -34.73
CA GLN A 338 -44.06 64.18 -34.21
C GLN A 338 -44.73 62.80 -34.49
N GLN A 339 -44.24 62.08 -35.50
CA GLN A 339 -44.72 60.74 -35.87
C GLN A 339 -43.98 59.61 -35.14
N GLY A 340 -43.01 59.92 -34.28
CA GLY A 340 -42.22 58.95 -33.52
C GLY A 340 -41.01 58.38 -34.26
N ASN A 341 -40.67 58.90 -35.45
CA ASN A 341 -39.48 58.46 -36.19
C ASN A 341 -38.21 59.10 -35.62
N PHE A 342 -37.13 58.33 -35.47
CA PHE A 342 -35.85 58.86 -34.97
C PHE A 342 -35.22 59.83 -35.96
N ILE A 343 -34.76 60.97 -35.45
CA ILE A 343 -34.03 62.00 -36.18
C ILE A 343 -32.56 61.86 -35.79
N THR A 344 -31.72 61.47 -36.74
CA THR A 344 -30.31 61.14 -36.45
C THR A 344 -29.30 62.10 -37.08
N SER A 345 -29.78 63.02 -37.91
CA SER A 345 -28.95 64.00 -38.60
C SER A 345 -29.55 65.41 -38.53
N THR A 346 -28.71 66.42 -38.61
CA THR A 346 -29.13 67.84 -38.64
C THR A 346 -29.99 68.15 -39.86
N SER A 347 -29.70 67.52 -41.00
CA SER A 347 -30.49 67.65 -42.23
C SER A 347 -31.93 67.18 -42.06
N GLU A 348 -32.16 66.12 -41.27
CA GLU A 348 -33.51 65.63 -40.95
C GLU A 348 -34.22 66.53 -39.94
N ALA A 349 -33.50 67.12 -38.98
CA ALA A 349 -34.08 67.99 -37.96
C ALA A 349 -34.62 69.31 -38.55
N ILE A 350 -33.92 69.88 -39.53
CA ILE A 350 -34.23 71.21 -40.12
C ILE A 350 -35.57 71.25 -40.88
N ILE A 351 -35.99 70.12 -41.45
CA ILE A 351 -37.23 69.99 -42.23
C ILE A 351 -38.45 69.64 -41.37
N GLN A 352 -38.27 69.37 -40.08
CA GLN A 352 -39.38 69.05 -39.18
C GLN A 352 -39.95 70.32 -38.54
N PRO A 353 -41.28 70.54 -38.57
CA PRO A 353 -41.90 71.71 -37.93
C PRO A 353 -41.76 71.69 -36.41
N GLU A 354 -41.71 70.50 -35.81
CA GLU A 354 -41.57 70.25 -34.38
C GLU A 354 -40.92 68.88 -34.18
N PHE A 355 -40.05 68.75 -33.18
CA PHE A 355 -39.45 67.47 -32.79
C PHE A 355 -39.39 67.34 -31.27
N HIS A 356 -39.48 66.11 -30.80
CA HIS A 356 -39.41 65.76 -29.38
C HIS A 356 -37.99 65.39 -29.02
N ILE A 357 -37.47 65.98 -27.94
CA ILE A 357 -36.21 65.58 -27.34
C ILE A 357 -36.49 64.89 -26.01
N LYS A 358 -36.13 63.62 -25.92
CA LYS A 358 -36.18 62.83 -24.70
C LYS A 358 -34.82 62.83 -24.02
N PHE A 359 -34.75 63.42 -22.84
CA PHE A 359 -33.62 63.31 -21.92
C PHE A 359 -33.84 62.13 -20.95
N PHE A 360 -32.86 61.88 -20.09
CA PHE A 360 -32.95 60.78 -19.13
C PHE A 360 -34.13 60.94 -18.14
N ASP A 361 -34.42 62.17 -17.73
CA ASP A 361 -35.34 62.54 -16.65
C ASP A 361 -36.56 63.36 -17.11
N ALA A 362 -36.55 63.88 -18.34
CA ALA A 362 -37.62 64.69 -18.91
C ALA A 362 -37.82 64.46 -20.42
N ASP A 363 -39.06 64.62 -20.89
CA ASP A 363 -39.42 64.73 -22.31
C ASP A 363 -39.77 66.19 -22.57
N GLU A 364 -39.00 66.87 -23.43
CA GLU A 364 -39.30 68.24 -23.86
C GLU A 364 -39.66 68.30 -25.34
N VAL A 365 -40.63 69.15 -25.67
CA VAL A 365 -41.08 69.40 -27.04
C VAL A 365 -40.46 70.70 -27.53
N ILE A 366 -39.64 70.64 -28.58
CA ILE A 366 -39.01 71.82 -29.17
C ILE A 366 -39.64 72.12 -30.51
N LYS A 367 -40.20 73.32 -30.64
CA LYS A 367 -40.68 73.86 -31.92
C LYS A 367 -39.49 74.38 -32.72
N GLY A 368 -39.39 73.95 -33.98
CA GLY A 368 -38.25 74.27 -34.84
C GLY A 368 -38.01 75.78 -34.96
N LEU A 369 -36.76 76.22 -34.81
CA LEU A 369 -36.36 77.62 -35.00
C LEU A 369 -36.21 77.94 -36.50
N PRO A 370 -36.67 79.12 -36.96
CA PRO A 370 -36.43 79.57 -38.33
C PRO A 370 -34.96 79.95 -38.56
N THR A 371 -34.49 79.65 -39.77
CA THR A 371 -33.12 79.84 -40.26
C THR A 371 -32.63 81.28 -40.14
N ILE A 372 -31.45 81.50 -39.54
CA ILE A 372 -30.67 82.76 -39.63
C ILE A 372 -29.23 82.43 -40.02
N VAL A 373 -28.69 83.23 -40.95
CA VAL A 373 -27.30 83.21 -41.48
C VAL A 373 -26.55 84.46 -40.98
N ALA A 374 -25.24 84.32 -40.73
CA ALA A 374 -24.13 85.31 -40.65
C ALA A 374 -23.57 85.77 -39.27
N ASP A 375 -22.24 85.59 -39.18
CA ASP A 375 -21.09 86.30 -38.55
C ASP A 375 -20.92 86.61 -37.03
N GLU A 376 -19.66 86.36 -36.61
CA GLU A 376 -18.79 86.80 -35.49
C GLU A 376 -19.37 87.37 -34.16
N PHE A 377 -19.06 86.73 -33.01
CA PHE A 377 -18.10 87.19 -31.96
C PHE A 377 -18.19 86.32 -30.67
N ASP A 378 -17.01 85.86 -30.25
CA ASP A 378 -16.43 85.76 -28.89
C ASP A 378 -17.29 85.44 -27.64
N TYR A 379 -16.90 84.36 -26.96
CA TYR A 379 -17.13 84.20 -25.52
C TYR A 379 -15.92 83.49 -24.88
N GLN A 380 -15.06 84.26 -24.24
CA GLN A 380 -14.08 83.76 -23.27
C GLN A 380 -14.76 83.54 -21.90
N GLN A 381 -14.58 82.33 -21.34
CA GLN A 381 -14.26 82.11 -19.92
C GLN A 381 -13.70 80.68 -19.79
N GLN A 382 -12.38 80.54 -19.75
CA GLN A 382 -11.55 80.40 -18.55
C GLN A 382 -11.86 79.15 -17.71
N GLY A 383 -11.00 78.14 -17.89
CA GLY A 383 -10.94 76.94 -17.07
C GLY A 383 -9.99 75.89 -17.66
N GLN A 384 -8.87 76.30 -18.26
CA GLN A 384 -7.83 75.35 -18.67
C GLN A 384 -7.12 74.80 -17.43
N SER A 385 -7.45 73.58 -17.04
CA SER A 385 -6.46 72.68 -16.44
C SER A 385 -5.87 71.83 -17.57
N GLU A 386 -4.92 72.41 -18.28
CA GLU A 386 -4.02 71.62 -19.11
C GLU A 386 -3.17 70.71 -18.23
N ASN A 387 -2.80 69.55 -18.77
CA ASN A 387 -1.75 68.65 -18.29
C ASN A 387 -2.16 67.52 -17.33
N LEU A 388 -3.10 66.70 -17.79
CA LEU A 388 -2.90 65.24 -17.89
C LEU A 388 -3.90 64.65 -18.91
N ASN A 389 -3.68 64.94 -20.19
CA ASN A 389 -4.35 64.20 -21.28
C ASN A 389 -3.77 62.77 -21.35
N ILE A 390 -4.17 61.89 -20.42
CA ILE A 390 -4.04 60.44 -20.61
C ILE A 390 -5.07 60.08 -21.69
N GLN A 391 -4.70 60.21 -22.95
CA GLN A 391 -5.63 59.97 -24.06
C GLN A 391 -6.09 58.50 -24.12
N GLN A 392 -5.31 57.54 -23.61
CA GLN A 392 -5.69 56.13 -23.48
C GLN A 392 -4.94 55.46 -22.30
N ALA A 393 -5.65 55.17 -21.21
CA ALA A 393 -5.26 54.10 -20.29
C ALA A 393 -5.89 52.79 -20.79
N ARG A 394 -5.10 51.72 -20.85
CA ARG A 394 -5.58 50.39 -21.24
C ARG A 394 -5.09 49.37 -20.23
N VAL A 395 -6.04 48.64 -19.64
CA VAL A 395 -5.75 47.46 -18.83
C VAL A 395 -5.71 46.27 -19.78
N LEU A 396 -4.62 45.51 -19.74
CA LEU A 396 -4.38 44.34 -20.56
C LEU A 396 -4.40 43.12 -19.65
N GLU A 397 -5.44 42.29 -19.74
CA GLU A 397 -5.46 41.00 -19.05
C GLU A 397 -5.00 39.92 -20.03
N ILE A 398 -3.87 39.27 -19.76
CA ILE A 398 -3.32 38.19 -20.60
C ILE A 398 -3.40 36.90 -19.80
N SER A 399 -4.58 36.29 -19.72
CA SER A 399 -4.80 35.07 -18.93
C SER A 399 -4.40 33.81 -19.72
N LEU A 400 -3.11 33.46 -19.71
CA LEU A 400 -2.57 32.26 -20.37
C LEU A 400 -1.35 31.70 -19.62
N LYS A 401 -1.57 31.00 -18.50
CA LYS A 401 -0.65 29.95 -18.06
C LYS A 401 -0.85 28.72 -18.94
N THR A 402 -0.09 28.67 -20.02
CA THR A 402 -0.26 27.66 -21.06
C THR A 402 0.90 26.68 -21.05
N PRO A 403 0.65 25.36 -21.07
CA PRO A 403 1.72 24.37 -21.15
C PRO A 403 2.63 24.65 -22.34
N ILE A 404 3.94 24.58 -22.13
CA ILE A 404 4.95 24.72 -23.18
C ILE A 404 4.67 23.66 -24.26
N GLY A 405 4.67 24.07 -25.52
CA GLY A 405 4.37 23.20 -26.66
C GLY A 405 2.89 23.07 -27.03
N SER A 406 1.97 23.73 -26.30
CA SER A 406 0.54 23.78 -26.66
C SER A 406 0.23 24.84 -27.72
N ASP A 407 -0.87 24.66 -28.46
CA ASP A 407 -1.38 25.68 -29.38
C ASP A 407 -1.65 27.02 -28.68
N LYS A 408 -2.10 26.97 -27.42
CA LYS A 408 -2.31 28.16 -26.59
C LYS A 408 -1.00 28.89 -26.28
N PHE A 409 0.11 28.17 -26.11
CA PHE A 409 1.44 28.77 -25.95
C PHE A 409 1.89 29.46 -27.24
N ALA A 410 1.67 28.86 -28.41
CA ALA A 410 1.93 29.51 -29.69
C ALA A 410 1.05 30.76 -29.92
N MET A 411 -0.21 30.74 -29.49
CA MET A 411 -1.10 31.90 -29.53
C MET A 411 -0.63 33.01 -28.59
N LYS A 412 -0.16 32.67 -27.38
CA LYS A 412 0.45 33.62 -26.44
C LYS A 412 1.63 34.34 -27.08
N LEU A 413 2.53 33.61 -27.74
CA LEU A 413 3.68 34.22 -28.40
C LEU A 413 3.25 35.16 -29.55
N LYS A 414 2.30 34.74 -30.40
CA LYS A 414 1.76 35.58 -31.47
C LYS A 414 1.05 36.85 -30.95
N PHE A 415 0.44 36.77 -29.78
CA PHE A 415 -0.19 37.91 -29.14
C PHE A 415 0.85 38.98 -28.78
N TYR A 416 1.98 38.57 -28.21
CA TYR A 416 3.07 39.49 -27.87
C TYR A 416 3.69 40.16 -29.09
N ASP A 417 3.84 39.44 -30.21
CA ASP A 417 4.29 40.05 -31.47
C ASP A 417 3.30 41.13 -31.96
N LYS A 418 1.99 40.85 -31.87
CA LYS A 418 0.95 41.83 -32.22
C LYS A 418 0.92 43.02 -31.27
N LEU A 419 1.10 42.77 -29.96
CA LEU A 419 1.16 43.81 -28.94
C LEU A 419 2.36 44.73 -29.20
N ALA A 420 3.55 44.18 -29.43
CA ALA A 420 4.74 44.95 -29.75
C ALA A 420 4.53 45.85 -30.99
N ASN A 421 3.95 45.30 -32.06
CA ASN A 421 3.63 46.08 -33.26
C ASN A 421 2.62 47.20 -33.00
N TYR A 422 1.56 46.92 -32.24
CA TYR A 422 0.56 47.91 -31.85
C TYR A 422 1.20 49.05 -31.04
N LEU A 423 2.00 48.72 -30.05
CA LEU A 423 2.66 49.71 -29.18
C LEU A 423 3.66 50.57 -29.95
N ASN A 424 4.43 49.98 -30.85
CA ASN A 424 5.31 50.72 -31.74
C ASN A 424 4.55 51.70 -32.64
N SER A 425 3.37 51.33 -33.14
CA SER A 425 2.54 52.24 -33.95
C SER A 425 2.02 53.44 -33.16
N LYS A 426 1.74 53.28 -31.85
CA LYS A 426 1.26 54.36 -30.97
C LYS A 426 2.37 55.29 -30.51
N LYS A 427 3.60 54.77 -30.34
CA LYS A 427 4.78 55.57 -30.01
C LYS A 427 5.03 56.67 -31.06
N SER A 428 4.83 56.37 -32.34
CA SER A 428 5.02 57.29 -33.46
C SER A 428 4.06 58.51 -33.46
N CYS A 429 2.99 58.49 -32.66
CA CYS A 429 1.98 59.55 -32.61
C CYS A 429 2.16 60.55 -31.44
N GLY A 430 3.23 60.43 -30.64
CA GLY A 430 3.48 61.32 -29.50
C GLY A 430 2.52 61.14 -28.31
N THR A 431 1.65 60.12 -28.36
CA THR A 431 0.67 59.81 -27.31
C THR A 431 1.37 59.27 -26.07
N LYS A 432 0.92 59.68 -24.87
CA LYS A 432 1.33 59.07 -23.58
C LYS A 432 0.56 57.78 -23.39
N VAL A 433 1.25 56.65 -23.25
CA VAL A 433 0.65 55.32 -23.16
C VAL A 433 1.09 54.66 -21.86
N ILE A 434 0.12 54.17 -21.09
CA ILE A 434 0.34 53.35 -19.89
C ILE A 434 -0.42 52.05 -20.08
N ILE A 435 0.26 50.94 -19.80
CA ILE A 435 -0.26 49.58 -19.94
C ILE A 435 -0.02 48.87 -18.63
N GLY A 436 -1.10 48.52 -17.93
CA GLY A 436 -1.05 47.71 -16.73
C GLY A 436 -1.73 46.37 -16.97
N GLY A 437 -1.20 45.29 -16.39
CA GLY A 437 -1.79 43.98 -16.59
C GLY A 437 -1.03 42.82 -15.96
N ASP A 438 -1.67 41.65 -15.98
CA ASP A 438 -1.00 40.36 -15.82
C ASP A 438 -0.44 39.96 -17.18
N PHE A 439 0.89 39.98 -17.30
CA PHE A 439 1.60 39.61 -18.52
C PHE A 439 1.89 38.11 -18.58
N ASN A 440 1.78 37.37 -17.47
CA ASN A 440 2.16 35.96 -17.40
C ASN A 440 3.59 35.70 -17.93
N ILE A 441 4.51 36.67 -17.81
CA ILE A 441 5.93 36.55 -18.18
C ILE A 441 6.74 37.32 -17.13
N ALA A 442 7.75 36.67 -16.55
CA ALA A 442 8.74 37.29 -15.67
C ALA A 442 9.99 37.65 -16.51
N PRO A 443 10.23 38.94 -16.81
CA PRO A 443 11.23 39.33 -17.79
C PRO A 443 12.67 39.15 -17.32
N PHE A 444 12.97 39.23 -16.02
CA PHE A 444 14.34 39.15 -15.48
C PHE A 444 14.50 38.04 -14.44
N ASP A 445 15.75 37.62 -14.21
CA ASP A 445 16.04 36.54 -13.26
C ASP A 445 15.73 36.96 -11.81
N ILE A 446 15.79 38.26 -11.49
CA ILE A 446 15.35 38.83 -10.21
C ILE A 446 13.83 38.72 -10.00
N ASP A 447 13.05 38.53 -11.07
CA ASP A 447 11.59 38.49 -11.04
C ASP A 447 11.03 37.11 -10.63
N VAL A 448 11.89 36.15 -10.31
CA VAL A 448 11.48 34.81 -9.88
C VAL A 448 12.23 34.37 -8.64
N TYR A 449 11.60 33.53 -7.81
CA TYR A 449 12.23 33.05 -6.57
C TYR A 449 13.41 32.10 -6.81
N SER A 450 13.42 31.35 -7.92
CA SER A 450 14.48 30.38 -8.24
C SER A 450 14.59 30.19 -9.76
N THR A 451 15.69 30.68 -10.33
CA THR A 451 15.99 30.48 -11.77
C THR A 451 16.23 29.03 -12.12
N LYS A 452 16.75 28.25 -11.17
CA LYS A 452 17.03 26.81 -11.32
C LYS A 452 15.74 26.00 -11.35
N ASP A 453 14.82 26.26 -10.43
CA ASP A 453 13.59 25.45 -10.30
C ASP A 453 12.57 25.78 -11.38
N LEU A 454 12.58 27.02 -11.88
CA LEU A 454 11.68 27.51 -12.92
C LEU A 454 12.30 27.40 -14.32
N GLN A 455 13.44 26.71 -14.45
CA GLN A 455 14.05 26.48 -15.75
C GLN A 455 13.12 25.63 -16.61
N ASN A 456 12.61 26.22 -17.70
CA ASN A 456 11.62 25.63 -18.60
C ASN A 456 10.20 25.49 -18.02
N THR A 457 9.80 26.35 -17.09
CA THR A 457 8.38 26.53 -16.77
C THR A 457 7.80 27.67 -17.59
N THR A 458 6.50 27.59 -17.93
CA THR A 458 5.80 28.73 -18.54
C THR A 458 5.93 29.97 -17.65
N CYS A 459 5.85 31.16 -18.25
CA CYS A 459 6.12 32.45 -17.63
C CYS A 459 7.61 32.78 -17.43
N PHE A 460 8.55 31.83 -17.56
CA PHE A 460 9.99 32.10 -17.40
C PHE A 460 10.87 31.43 -18.47
N THR A 461 10.29 31.09 -19.62
CA THR A 461 11.09 30.54 -20.74
C THR A 461 11.93 31.62 -21.43
N ASN A 462 13.02 31.23 -22.07
CA ASN A 462 13.87 32.17 -22.82
C ASN A 462 13.11 32.88 -23.96
N VAL A 463 12.17 32.19 -24.60
CA VAL A 463 11.37 32.77 -25.71
C VAL A 463 10.40 33.83 -25.17
N GLU A 464 9.70 33.56 -24.08
CA GLU A 464 8.82 34.53 -23.41
C GLU A 464 9.62 35.75 -22.92
N LYS A 465 10.77 35.53 -22.27
CA LYS A 465 11.66 36.61 -21.84
C LYS A 465 12.09 37.49 -23.00
N CYS A 466 12.51 36.89 -24.12
CA CYS A 466 12.90 37.64 -25.31
C CYS A 466 11.75 38.50 -25.87
N GLN A 467 10.53 37.97 -25.96
CA GLN A 467 9.39 38.72 -26.50
C GLN A 467 9.01 39.92 -25.64
N LEU A 468 8.89 39.75 -24.32
CA LEU A 468 8.53 40.86 -23.47
C LEU A 468 9.66 41.91 -23.43
N ARG A 469 10.93 41.48 -23.42
CA ARG A 469 12.07 42.40 -23.49
C ARG A 469 12.14 43.17 -24.81
N GLN A 470 11.60 42.65 -25.92
CA GLN A 470 11.48 43.44 -27.15
C GLN A 470 10.56 44.66 -26.98
N ILE A 471 9.48 44.53 -26.20
CA ILE A 471 8.59 45.66 -25.87
C ILE A 471 9.34 46.68 -24.98
N LEU A 472 10.07 46.21 -23.97
CA LEU A 472 10.86 47.10 -23.12
C LEU A 472 11.93 47.86 -23.94
N ASN A 473 12.63 47.15 -24.82
CA ASN A 473 13.64 47.72 -25.70
C ASN A 473 13.05 48.65 -26.77
N SER A 474 11.73 48.63 -27.01
CA SER A 474 11.08 49.51 -27.99
C SER A 474 10.69 50.88 -27.42
N GLY A 475 11.08 51.19 -26.17
CA GLY A 475 10.89 52.49 -25.51
C GLY A 475 9.67 52.55 -24.59
N PHE A 476 9.29 51.41 -24.04
CA PHE A 476 8.40 51.31 -22.88
C PHE A 476 9.22 50.92 -21.66
N GLU A 477 9.03 51.64 -20.56
CA GLU A 477 9.75 51.40 -19.31
C GLU A 477 8.86 50.66 -18.33
N ASP A 478 9.45 49.65 -17.67
CA ASP A 478 8.83 48.93 -16.55
C ASP A 478 8.90 49.82 -15.30
N LEU A 479 7.77 50.39 -14.90
CA LEU A 479 7.71 51.38 -13.82
C LEU A 479 8.13 50.81 -12.47
N TYR A 480 7.90 49.51 -12.23
CA TYR A 480 8.32 48.89 -10.98
C TYR A 480 9.84 48.80 -10.91
N ARG A 481 10.49 48.32 -11.99
CA ARG A 481 11.96 48.21 -12.06
C ARG A 481 12.65 49.57 -12.14
N LEU A 482 12.00 50.58 -12.72
CA LEU A 482 12.48 51.96 -12.69
C LEU A 482 12.52 52.53 -11.27
N TYR A 483 11.53 52.20 -10.43
CA TYR A 483 11.45 52.68 -9.04
C TYR A 483 12.30 51.84 -8.07
N LYS A 484 12.31 50.51 -8.26
CA LYS A 484 13.01 49.52 -7.43
C LYS A 484 13.83 48.57 -8.31
N PRO A 485 15.05 48.98 -8.72
CA PRO A 485 15.86 48.19 -9.66
C PRO A 485 16.38 46.88 -9.05
N ASP A 486 16.80 46.92 -7.78
CA ASP A 486 17.52 45.81 -7.13
C ASP A 486 16.67 45.02 -6.11
N GLU A 487 15.40 45.39 -5.90
CA GLU A 487 14.54 44.71 -4.93
C GLU A 487 13.83 43.49 -5.56
N GLN A 488 14.00 42.33 -4.95
CA GLN A 488 13.27 41.13 -5.33
C GLN A 488 11.91 41.11 -4.61
N GLU A 489 10.86 41.46 -5.35
CA GLU A 489 9.47 41.31 -4.94
C GLU A 489 8.68 40.62 -6.06
N PHE A 490 7.61 39.93 -5.68
CA PHE A 490 6.77 39.14 -6.59
C PHE A 490 5.35 39.68 -6.61
N SER A 491 4.64 39.42 -7.71
CA SER A 491 3.25 39.82 -7.88
C SER A 491 2.29 38.63 -7.79
N TRP A 492 2.79 37.39 -7.96
CA TRP A 492 1.99 36.16 -8.02
C TRP A 492 2.61 34.99 -7.23
N TRP A 493 1.76 34.17 -6.59
CA TRP A 493 2.15 32.92 -5.92
C TRP A 493 1.12 31.80 -6.14
N ASP A 494 1.60 30.59 -6.38
CA ASP A 494 0.74 29.40 -6.42
C ASP A 494 0.08 29.17 -5.05
N TYR A 495 -1.20 28.76 -5.04
CA TYR A 495 -1.91 28.37 -3.80
C TYR A 495 -1.32 27.11 -3.15
N ARG A 496 -0.52 26.33 -3.88
CA ARG A 496 0.07 25.08 -3.40
C ARG A 496 1.19 25.33 -2.38
N ALA A 497 1.29 24.40 -1.43
CA ALA A 497 2.44 24.22 -0.55
C ALA A 497 2.87 25.45 0.30
N GLY A 498 2.00 26.45 0.50
CA GLY A 498 2.34 27.65 1.27
C GLY A 498 3.44 28.50 0.60
N ASN A 499 3.41 28.61 -0.72
CA ASN A 499 4.42 29.34 -1.50
C ASN A 499 4.42 30.85 -1.19
N PHE A 500 3.29 31.44 -0.81
CA PHE A 500 3.24 32.83 -0.36
C PHE A 500 4.04 33.03 0.93
N GLU A 501 3.81 32.17 1.93
CA GLU A 501 4.47 32.22 3.22
C GLU A 501 5.98 31.92 3.11
N GLN A 502 6.39 31.12 2.12
CA GLN A 502 7.79 30.83 1.80
C GLN A 502 8.44 31.84 0.86
N ASN A 503 7.70 32.87 0.44
CA ASN A 503 8.12 33.87 -0.56
C ASN A 503 8.63 33.24 -1.88
N LYS A 504 7.99 32.16 -2.33
CA LYS A 504 8.28 31.46 -3.60
C LYS A 504 7.36 31.95 -4.72
N GLY A 505 7.57 33.19 -5.15
CA GLY A 505 6.69 33.87 -6.12
C GLY A 505 7.35 34.16 -7.48
N MET A 506 6.55 34.78 -8.36
CA MET A 506 7.00 35.36 -9.63
C MET A 506 6.43 36.78 -9.79
N ARG A 507 7.17 37.68 -10.42
CA ARG A 507 6.65 38.99 -10.85
C ARG A 507 6.23 38.90 -12.31
N ILE A 508 4.93 38.75 -12.52
CA ILE A 508 4.30 38.60 -13.83
C ILE A 508 3.27 39.70 -14.12
N ASP A 509 2.91 40.48 -13.11
CA ASP A 509 2.10 41.69 -13.27
C ASP A 509 3.05 42.89 -13.43
N MET A 510 2.75 43.78 -14.37
CA MET A 510 3.60 44.93 -14.69
C MET A 510 2.77 46.14 -15.09
N ILE A 511 3.36 47.32 -14.88
CA ILE A 511 2.89 48.57 -15.44
C ILE A 511 4.01 49.12 -16.32
N LEU A 512 3.77 49.15 -17.63
CA LEU A 512 4.68 49.69 -18.63
C LEU A 512 4.20 51.07 -19.07
N ALA A 513 5.13 52.02 -19.20
CA ALA A 513 4.83 53.37 -19.67
C ALA A 513 5.75 53.79 -20.81
N SER A 514 5.22 54.52 -21.79
CA SER A 514 6.05 55.16 -22.81
C SER A 514 6.95 56.23 -22.17
N SER A 515 8.15 56.47 -22.71
CA SER A 515 9.12 57.40 -22.08
C SER A 515 8.55 58.80 -21.78
N ASN A 516 7.67 59.35 -22.62
CA ASN A 516 6.99 60.64 -22.39
C ASN A 516 5.91 60.62 -21.27
N ALA A 517 5.49 59.45 -20.82
CA ALA A 517 4.60 59.26 -19.68
C ALA A 517 5.38 59.05 -18.38
N VAL A 518 6.59 58.49 -18.46
CA VAL A 518 7.52 58.32 -17.33
C VAL A 518 7.90 59.66 -16.69
N ASP A 519 7.94 60.75 -17.46
CA ASP A 519 8.18 62.11 -16.93
C ASP A 519 7.21 62.54 -15.80
N TYR A 520 6.05 61.88 -15.68
CA TYR A 520 5.03 62.15 -14.68
C TYR A 520 5.00 61.09 -13.56
N PHE A 521 5.80 60.04 -13.67
CA PHE A 521 5.84 58.92 -12.73
C PHE A 521 6.55 59.32 -11.41
N LYS A 522 5.99 58.89 -10.28
CA LYS A 522 6.51 59.21 -8.94
C LYS A 522 6.93 57.97 -8.13
N SER A 523 6.08 56.95 -8.08
CA SER A 523 6.32 55.74 -7.29
C SER A 523 5.53 54.56 -7.83
N CYS A 524 6.05 53.36 -7.66
CA CYS A 524 5.37 52.10 -7.97
C CYS A 524 5.57 51.11 -6.83
N GLU A 525 4.49 50.60 -6.25
CA GLU A 525 4.53 49.69 -5.09
C GLU A 525 3.63 48.48 -5.34
N MET A 526 4.01 47.33 -4.77
CA MET A 526 3.15 46.14 -4.71
C MET A 526 2.47 46.06 -3.34
N GLU A 527 1.15 45.91 -3.31
CA GLU A 527 0.42 45.87 -2.05
C GLU A 527 0.25 44.43 -1.52
N HIS A 528 1.32 43.83 -0.99
CA HIS A 528 1.28 42.46 -0.45
C HIS A 528 0.27 42.23 0.66
N SER A 529 -0.15 43.29 1.37
CA SER A 529 -1.16 43.23 2.43
C SER A 529 -2.50 42.65 1.96
N TRP A 530 -2.81 42.74 0.66
CA TRP A 530 -4.00 42.12 0.08
C TRP A 530 -3.98 40.60 0.14
N ARG A 531 -2.79 39.99 0.16
CA ARG A 531 -2.65 38.54 0.22
C ARG A 531 -2.95 37.95 1.59
N SER A 532 -3.03 38.81 2.61
CA SER A 532 -3.43 38.46 3.98
C SER A 532 -4.93 38.60 4.24
N LYS A 533 -5.74 39.01 3.23
CA LYS A 533 -7.21 39.13 3.36
C LYS A 533 -7.91 37.76 3.21
N PRO A 534 -9.16 37.59 3.70
CA PRO A 534 -9.92 36.35 3.50
C PRO A 534 -10.20 36.10 2.00
N LYS A 535 -9.93 34.88 1.52
CA LYS A 535 -10.02 34.49 0.09
C LYS A 535 -9.27 35.45 -0.85
N PRO A 536 -7.95 35.63 -0.64
CA PRO A 536 -7.17 36.56 -1.43
C PRO A 536 -6.92 35.99 -2.83
N SER A 537 -6.75 36.88 -3.82
CA SER A 537 -6.23 36.51 -5.14
C SER A 537 -4.83 35.91 -5.03
N ASP A 538 -4.42 35.11 -6.00
CA ASP A 538 -3.04 34.64 -6.15
C ASP A 538 -2.10 35.76 -6.63
N HIS A 539 -2.67 36.88 -7.08
CA HIS A 539 -1.96 38.11 -7.43
C HIS A 539 -2.08 39.19 -6.35
N VAL A 540 -1.13 40.11 -6.31
CA VAL A 540 -1.19 41.35 -5.52
C VAL A 540 -1.31 42.59 -6.44
N PRO A 541 -2.06 43.63 -6.03
CA PRO A 541 -2.15 44.85 -6.81
C PRO A 541 -0.79 45.54 -6.96
N ILE A 542 -0.50 46.03 -8.17
CA ILE A 542 0.61 46.94 -8.43
C ILE A 542 0.05 48.34 -8.61
N VAL A 543 0.56 49.30 -7.85
CA VAL A 543 0.04 50.67 -7.80
C VAL A 543 1.13 51.64 -8.22
N ALA A 544 0.95 52.26 -9.40
CA ALA A 544 1.79 53.36 -9.87
C ALA A 544 1.11 54.71 -9.63
N LYS A 545 1.85 55.67 -9.05
CA LYS A 545 1.40 57.05 -8.83
C LYS A 545 2.07 58.00 -9.82
N PHE A 546 1.25 58.88 -10.40
CA PHE A 546 1.70 59.93 -11.32
C PHE A 546 1.35 61.31 -10.74
N CYS A 547 2.20 62.31 -10.97
CA CYS A 547 1.95 63.70 -10.59
C CYS A 547 1.52 64.53 -11.79
N SER A 548 0.54 65.42 -11.61
CA SER A 548 0.40 66.60 -12.47
C SER A 548 1.54 67.59 -12.13
N LYS A 549 2.12 68.24 -13.12
CA LYS A 549 3.12 69.29 -12.90
C LYS A 549 2.45 70.59 -12.41
N GLU A 550 1.92 70.58 -11.19
CA GLU A 550 1.58 71.81 -10.45
C GLU A 550 1.85 71.63 -8.94
N SER A 551 3.13 71.59 -8.55
CA SER A 551 3.59 72.05 -7.23
C SER A 551 5.12 72.04 -7.13
N ILE A 552 5.79 72.79 -8.02
CA ILE A 552 7.09 73.39 -7.69
C ILE A 552 6.94 74.89 -7.94
N LYS A 553 6.25 75.57 -7.03
CA LYS A 553 6.53 76.98 -6.77
C LYS A 553 7.58 77.02 -5.68
N GLN A 554 8.80 77.31 -6.10
CA GLN A 554 9.91 77.69 -5.25
C GLN A 554 9.49 78.92 -4.42
N PHE A 555 9.54 78.83 -3.09
CA PHE A 555 9.60 80.00 -2.23
C PHE A 555 10.88 79.89 -1.40
N SER A 556 11.90 80.59 -1.85
CA SER A 556 13.01 81.10 -1.01
C SER A 556 12.45 82.19 -0.10
N PHE A 557 12.94 82.35 1.15
CA PHE A 557 13.34 83.65 1.75
C PHE A 557 14.01 83.44 3.12
N TYR A 558 15.32 83.76 3.16
CA TYR A 558 16.19 84.31 4.21
C TYR A 558 15.92 84.10 5.72
N LYS A 559 16.92 83.54 6.42
CA LYS A 559 17.84 84.32 7.28
C LYS A 559 19.24 83.71 7.28
#